data_AF-A0A973M0L7-F1
#
_entry.id   AF-A0A973M0L7-F1
#
_cell.length_a   1.000
_cell.length_b   1.000
_cell.length_c   1.000
_cell.angle_alpha   90.00
_cell.angle_beta   90.00
_cell.angle_gamma   90.00
#
_symmetry.space_group_name_H-M   'P 1'
#
loop_
_entity.id
_entity.type
_entity.pdbx_description
1 polymer ?
#
loop_
_entity_poly.entity_id
_entity_poly.type
_entity_poly.pdbx_seq_one_letter_code
_entity_poly.pdbx_strand_id
1 'polypeptide(L)' 'TRNRPEQARAHDGLARAHLALGRAGQAREHARLALDLYEELGVPEAEEVRAFLELSRARAG' A
#
# COMPACT_ATOMS: atom_id res chain seq x y z
N THR A 1 -16.20 0.27 11.91
CA THR A 1 -16.36 1.06 10.67
C THR A 1 -16.65 0.06 9.56
N ARG A 2 -17.67 0.25 8.71
CA ARG A 2 -18.11 -0.81 7.75
C ARG A 2 -17.31 -0.87 6.44
N ASN A 3 -16.34 0.03 6.22
CA ASN A 3 -15.70 0.20 4.91
C ASN A 3 -14.18 -0.06 4.93
N ARG A 4 -13.69 -0.85 5.90
CA ARG A 4 -12.25 -1.17 6.03
C ARG A 4 -11.67 -1.81 4.76
N PRO A 5 -12.33 -2.79 4.11
CA PRO A 5 -11.82 -3.37 2.87
C PRO A 5 -11.72 -2.35 1.72
N GLU A 6 -12.72 -1.47 1.58
CA GLU A 6 -12.73 -0.44 0.55
C GLU A 6 -11.65 0.63 0.80
N GLN A 7 -11.44 1.00 2.07
CA GLN A 7 -10.35 1.91 2.46
C GLN A 7 -8.97 1.31 2.15
N ALA A 8 -8.77 0.03 2.45
CA ALA A 8 -7.52 -0.67 2.17
C ALA A 8 -7.21 -0.67 0.66
N ARG A 9 -8.21 -1.02 -0.17
CA ARG A 9 -8.09 -0.99 -1.64
C ARG A 9 -7.82 0.41 -2.19
N ALA A 10 -8.48 1.43 -1.63
CA ALA A 10 -8.25 2.81 -2.04
C ALA A 10 -6.81 3.25 -1.75
N HIS A 11 -6.28 2.92 -0.57
CA HIS A 11 -4.89 3.21 -0.23
C HIS A 11 -3.90 2.42 -1.10
N ASP A 12 -4.14 1.14 -1.39
CA ASP A 12 -3.29 0.36 -2.30
C ASP A 12 -3.28 0.96 -3.73
N GLY A 13 -4.46 1.34 -4.24
CA GLY A 13 -4.58 2.01 -5.53
C GLY A 13 -3.80 3.33 -5.59
N LEU A 14 -3.92 4.16 -4.54
CA LEU A 14 -3.15 5.41 -4.43
C LEU A 14 -1.64 5.13 -4.37
N ALA A 15 -1.20 4.14 -3.61
CA ALA A 15 0.21 3.76 -3.53
C ALA A 15 0.81 3.47 -4.91
N ARG A 16 0.12 2.64 -5.69
CA ARG A 16 0.53 2.26 -7.05
C ARG A 16 0.52 3.45 -8.00
N ALA A 17 -0.50 4.31 -7.93
CA ALA A 17 -0.58 5.52 -8.73
C ALA A 17 0.56 6.51 -8.41
N HIS A 18 0.85 6.74 -7.13
CA HIS A 18 1.96 7.60 -6.72
C HIS A 18 3.32 7.05 -7.17
N LEU A 19 3.54 5.73 -7.10
CA LEU A 19 4.78 5.13 -7.59
C LEU A 19 4.93 5.30 -9.11
N ALA A 20 3.86 5.09 -9.88
CA ALA A 20 3.85 5.32 -11.33
C ALA A 20 4.18 6.78 -11.71
N LEU A 21 3.82 7.73 -10.84
CA LEU A 21 4.15 9.15 -10.99
C LEU A 21 5.55 9.52 -10.44
N GLY A 22 6.37 8.56 -10.01
CA GLY A 22 7.69 8.80 -9.42
C GLY A 22 7.65 9.39 -8.00
N ARG A 23 6.48 9.46 -7.38
CA ARG A 23 6.26 10.05 -6.04
C ARG A 23 6.45 8.99 -4.95
N ALA A 24 7.68 8.48 -4.84
CA ALA A 24 8.00 7.32 -3.99
C ALA A 24 7.64 7.51 -2.50
N GLY A 25 7.75 8.73 -1.97
CA GLY A 25 7.36 9.03 -0.58
C GLY A 25 5.88 8.79 -0.32
N GLN A 26 5.02 9.40 -1.15
CA GLN A 26 3.55 9.25 -1.05
C GLN A 26 3.10 7.82 -1.36
N ALA A 27 3.79 7.14 -2.28
CA ALA A 27 3.53 5.74 -2.57
C ALA A 27 3.70 4.86 -1.31
N ARG A 28 4.80 5.06 -0.57
CA ARG A 28 5.07 4.30 0.67
C ARG A 28 4.11 4.65 1.80
N GLU A 29 3.71 5.91 1.91
CA GLU A 29 2.73 6.34 2.90
C GLU A 29 1.40 5.62 2.70
N HIS A 30 0.85 5.67 1.48
CA HIS A 30 -0.39 4.98 1.17
C HIS A 30 -0.28 3.45 1.24
N ALA A 31 0.85 2.87 0.85
CA ALA A 31 1.07 1.43 0.99
C ALA A 31 1.07 0.98 2.46
N ARG A 32 1.65 1.75 3.39
CA ARG A 32 1.58 1.42 4.82
C ARG A 32 0.16 1.46 5.36
N LEU A 33 -0.63 2.47 4.99
CA LEU A 33 -2.04 2.55 5.40
C LEU A 33 -2.86 1.36 4.85
N ALA A 34 -2.60 0.94 3.61
CA ALA A 34 -3.22 -0.26 3.05
C ALA A 34 -2.81 -1.53 3.79
N LEU A 35 -1.51 -1.65 4.14
CA LEU A 35 -0.97 -2.78 4.87
C LEU A 35 -1.64 -2.93 6.24
N ASP A 36 -1.67 -1.85 7.03
CA ASP A 36 -2.26 -1.86 8.38
C ASP A 36 -3.73 -2.34 8.33
N LEU A 37 -4.50 -1.86 7.34
CA LEU A 37 -5.90 -2.27 7.15
C LEU A 37 -6.03 -3.72 6.67
N TYR A 38 -5.18 -4.19 5.76
CA TYR A 38 -5.22 -5.59 5.31
C TYR A 38 -4.76 -6.57 6.38
N GLU A 39 -3.83 -6.17 7.26
CA GLU A 39 -3.45 -6.94 8.45
C GLU A 39 -4.60 -7.04 9.45
N GLU A 40 -5.29 -5.93 9.73
CA GLU A 40 -6.50 -5.95 10.57
C GLU A 40 -7.60 -6.87 10.00
N LEU A 41 -7.69 -6.98 8.68
CA LEU A 41 -8.65 -7.83 7.97
C LEU A 41 -8.20 -9.29 7.84
N GLY A 42 -6.93 -9.60 8.04
CA GLY A 42 -6.36 -10.95 7.90
C GLY A 42 -6.41 -11.50 6.47
N VAL A 43 -6.26 -10.65 5.46
CA VAL A 43 -6.39 -11.02 4.05
C VAL A 43 -5.01 -11.11 3.35
N PRO A 44 -4.86 -11.95 2.31
CA PRO A 44 -3.57 -12.20 1.66
C PRO A 44 -2.96 -10.97 0.99
N GLU A 45 -3.75 -9.96 0.64
CA GLU A 45 -3.30 -8.70 0.04
C GLU A 45 -2.27 -7.96 0.91
N ALA A 46 -2.23 -8.22 2.22
CA ALA A 46 -1.17 -7.71 3.10
C ALA A 46 0.23 -8.10 2.59
N GLU A 47 0.42 -9.33 2.12
CA GLU A 47 1.71 -9.81 1.62
C GLU A 47 2.10 -9.13 0.29
N GLU A 48 1.14 -8.87 -0.58
CA GLU A 48 1.39 -8.12 -1.82
C GLU A 48 1.86 -6.69 -1.52
N VAL A 49 1.24 -6.04 -0.53
CA VAL A 49 1.60 -4.68 -0.12
C VAL A 49 2.97 -4.65 0.58
N ARG A 50 3.34 -5.67 1.35
CA ARG A 50 4.71 -5.82 1.88
C ARG A 50 5.74 -5.91 0.76
N ALA A 51 5.49 -6.77 -0.23
CA ALA A 51 6.39 -6.92 -1.37
C ALA A 51 6.53 -5.61 -2.16
N PHE A 52 5.43 -4.89 -2.35
CA PHE A 52 5.45 -3.56 -2.96
C PHE A 52 6.33 -2.57 -2.18
N LEU A 53 6.20 -2.53 -0.85
CA LEU A 53 6.99 -1.64 0.01
C LEU A 53 8.49 -1.92 -0.10
N GLU A 54 8.90 -3.19 -0.11
CA GLU A 54 10.30 -3.58 -0.27
C GLU A 54 10.85 -3.20 -1.65
N LEU A 55 10.11 -3.48 -2.73
CA LEU A 55 10.51 -3.08 -4.08
C LEU A 55 10.60 -1.55 -4.23
N SER A 56 9.68 -0.81 -3.62
CA SER A 56 9.68 0.66 -3.67
C SER A 56 10.88 1.28 -2.94
N ARG A 57 11.47 0.59 -1.97
CA ARG A 57 12.68 1.01 -1.24
C ARG A 57 13.94 0.79 -2.08
N ALA A 58 14.04 -0.39 -2.70
CA ALA A 58 15.18 -0.75 -3.55
C ALA A 58 15.36 0.17 -4.77
N ARG A 59 14.29 0.79 -5.27
CA ARG A 59 14.33 1.70 -6.44
C ARG A 59 14.67 3.17 -6.10
N ALA A 60 14.82 3.51 -4.83
CA ALA A 60 15.05 4.89 -4.40
C ALA A 60 16.45 5.16 -3.84
N GLY A 61 17.34 4.15 -3.89
CA GLY A 61 18.78 4.30 -3.69
C GLY A 61 19.49 4.16 -5.03
#